data_AF-A0AAW3A7T7-F1
#
_entry.id   AF-A0AAW3A7T7-F1
#
_cell.length_a   1.000
_cell.length_b   1.000
_cell.length_c   1.000
_cell.angle_alpha   90.00
_cell.angle_beta   90.00
_cell.angle_gamma   90.00
#
_symmetry.space_group_name_H-M   'P 1'
#
loop_
_entity.id
_entity.type
_entity.pdbx_description
1 polymer ?
#
loop_
_entity_poly.entity_id
_entity_poly.type
_entity_poly.pdbx_seq_one_letter_code
_entity_poly.pdbx_strand_id
1 'polypeptide(L)'
;MAFKFIVALTLLLTITTIASAQTCPPGYTMVGGQCVSNCKTAHCDICDPNDATHTDCLTCTPGYVLNTDKSCMPSCTITNCVTCSFSGNNACQQCAPGYLLTASGTCMPSRDTASTVASVVVASTIVVASVFAFAV
;
A
#
# COMPACT_ATOMS: atom_id res chain seq x y z
N MET A 1 55.74 20.85 31.98
CA MET A 1 55.37 21.41 30.66
C MET A 1 55.09 20.33 29.62
N ALA A 2 55.73 19.15 29.67
CA ALA A 2 55.49 18.04 28.74
C ALA A 2 54.06 17.44 28.76
N PHE A 3 53.39 17.39 29.92
CA PHE A 3 52.05 16.81 30.04
C PHE A 3 50.97 17.57 29.24
N LYS A 4 51.11 18.90 29.10
CA LYS A 4 50.19 19.73 28.29
C LYS A 4 50.36 19.50 26.79
N PHE A 5 51.58 19.20 26.32
CA PHE A 5 51.86 18.88 24.92
C PHE A 5 51.38 17.48 24.54
N ILE A 6 51.50 16.51 25.45
CA ILE A 6 51.00 15.14 25.24
C ILE A 6 49.47 15.16 25.10
N VAL A 7 48.76 15.88 25.97
CA VAL A 7 47.28 16.02 25.91
C VAL A 7 46.82 16.71 24.62
N ALA A 8 47.53 17.76 24.18
CA ALA A 8 47.22 18.48 22.94
C ALA A 8 47.45 17.60 21.68
N LEU A 9 48.54 16.82 21.66
CA LEU A 9 48.86 15.92 20.54
C LEU A 9 47.86 14.76 20.44
N THR A 10 47.45 14.19 21.58
CA THR A 10 46.41 13.14 21.61
C THR A 10 45.04 13.66 21.20
N LEU A 11 44.70 14.92 21.53
CA LEU A 11 43.45 15.55 21.11
C LEU A 11 43.43 15.83 19.60
N LEU A 12 44.56 16.22 19.00
CA LEU A 12 44.70 16.41 17.55
C LEU A 12 44.59 15.09 16.77
N LEU A 13 45.14 13.99 17.29
CA LEU A 13 45.06 12.65 16.69
C LEU A 13 43.64 12.06 16.71
N THR A 14 42.83 12.36 17.74
CA THR A 14 41.43 11.90 17.81
C THR A 14 40.48 12.73 16.94
N ILE A 15 40.81 13.99 16.62
CA ILE A 15 40.01 14.83 15.72
C ILE A 15 40.15 14.39 14.25
N THR A 16 41.28 13.79 13.85
CA THR A 16 41.53 13.38 12.46
C THR A 16 40.92 12.03 12.05
N THR A 17 40.40 11.23 12.97
CA THR A 17 39.91 9.87 12.68
C THR A 17 38.40 9.76 12.51
N ILE A 18 37.65 10.85 12.53
CA ILE A 18 36.23 10.83 12.16
C ILE A 18 36.07 11.07 10.66
N ALA A 19 36.86 10.37 9.83
CA ALA A 19 36.42 10.07 8.48
C ALA A 19 35.34 8.99 8.64
N SER A 20 34.11 9.42 8.98
CA SER A 20 32.94 8.54 8.90
C SER A 20 32.83 8.12 7.45
N ALA A 21 33.36 6.94 7.12
CA ALA A 21 33.06 6.28 5.88
C ALA A 21 31.55 6.08 5.88
N GLN A 22 30.84 6.96 5.16
CA GLN A 22 29.40 6.95 5.08
C GLN A 22 29.04 5.78 4.17
N THR A 23 29.05 4.57 4.72
CA THR A 23 28.69 3.35 4.02
C THR A 23 27.18 3.26 4.00
N CYS A 24 26.60 3.16 2.81
CA CYS A 24 25.18 2.92 2.69
C CYS A 24 24.82 1.52 3.21
N PRO A 25 23.60 1.33 3.72
CA PRO A 25 23.09 0.01 4.02
C PRO A 25 23.09 -0.87 2.77
N PRO A 26 23.05 -2.21 2.93
CA PRO A 26 22.94 -3.12 1.80
C PRO A 26 21.71 -2.78 0.93
N GLY A 27 21.88 -2.82 -0.40
CA GLY A 27 20.84 -2.40 -1.37
C GLY A 27 20.84 -0.91 -1.71
N TYR A 28 21.84 -0.15 -1.27
CA TYR A 28 21.99 1.28 -1.53
C TYR A 28 23.41 1.63 -1.97
N THR A 29 23.53 2.62 -2.86
CA THR A 29 24.80 3.16 -3.36
C THR A 29 24.92 4.65 -3.08
N MET A 30 26.14 5.12 -2.80
CA MET A 30 26.41 6.55 -2.58
C MET A 30 26.42 7.30 -3.91
N VAL A 31 25.44 8.18 -4.13
CA VAL A 31 25.37 9.09 -5.28
C VAL A 31 25.23 10.52 -4.76
N GLY A 32 26.23 11.37 -5.01
CA GLY A 32 26.18 12.77 -4.60
C GLY A 32 26.09 13.01 -3.08
N GLY A 33 26.59 12.07 -2.27
CA GLY A 33 26.52 12.15 -0.81
C GLY A 33 25.20 11.66 -0.20
N GLN A 34 24.32 11.06 -1.01
CA GLN A 34 23.06 10.43 -0.58
C GLN A 34 23.08 8.94 -0.91
N CYS A 35 22.44 8.12 -0.07
CA CYS A 35 22.21 6.71 -0.36
C CYS A 35 21.01 6.58 -1.27
N VAL A 36 21.21 6.07 -2.48
CA VAL A 36 20.17 5.81 -3.46
C VAL A 36 20.02 4.29 -3.61
N SER A 37 18.78 3.79 -3.63
CA SER A 37 18.53 2.36 -3.86
C SER A 37 19.14 1.93 -5.20
N ASN A 38 19.88 0.83 -5.19
CA ASN A 38 20.50 0.26 -6.39
C ASN A 38 19.73 -0.95 -6.95
N CYS A 39 18.55 -1.22 -6.40
CA CYS A 39 17.69 -2.32 -6.80
C CYS A 39 17.12 -2.07 -8.20
N LYS A 40 17.19 -3.08 -9.08
CA LYS A 40 16.59 -3.03 -10.42
C LYS A 40 15.10 -3.33 -10.41
N THR A 41 14.64 -4.08 -9.42
CA THR A 41 13.23 -4.43 -9.28
C THR A 41 12.43 -3.25 -8.79
N ALA A 42 11.33 -2.97 -9.50
CA ALA A 42 10.42 -1.89 -9.14
C ALA A 42 9.82 -2.10 -7.75
N HIS A 43 9.62 -1.00 -7.01
CA HIS A 43 8.99 -1.01 -5.68
C HIS A 43 9.75 -1.85 -4.63
N CYS A 44 11.05 -2.07 -4.85
CA CYS A 44 11.93 -2.69 -3.89
C CYS A 44 12.63 -1.62 -3.03
N ASP A 45 12.51 -1.75 -1.71
CA ASP A 45 13.16 -0.86 -0.74
C ASP A 45 14.55 -1.38 -0.36
N ILE A 46 14.69 -2.70 -0.21
CA ILE A 46 15.95 -3.39 0.08
C ILE A 46 16.06 -4.63 -0.81
N CYS A 47 17.06 -4.67 -1.69
CA CYS A 47 17.39 -5.85 -2.50
C CYS A 47 18.29 -6.83 -1.73
N ASP A 48 18.30 -8.08 -2.17
CA ASP A 48 19.17 -9.11 -1.60
C ASP A 48 20.64 -8.74 -1.85
N PRO A 49 21.45 -8.54 -0.79
CA PRO A 49 22.86 -8.18 -0.95
C PRO A 49 23.71 -9.31 -1.56
N ASN A 50 23.21 -10.54 -1.57
CA ASN A 50 23.89 -11.68 -2.19
C ASN A 50 23.58 -11.79 -3.68
N ASP A 51 22.56 -11.09 -4.17
CA ASP A 51 22.24 -11.02 -5.59
C ASP A 51 23.06 -9.91 -6.26
N ALA A 52 24.11 -10.31 -6.98
CA ALA A 52 24.95 -9.40 -7.74
C ALA A 52 24.18 -8.64 -8.85
N THR A 53 23.04 -9.16 -9.30
CA THR A 53 22.21 -8.54 -10.34
C THR A 53 21.21 -7.51 -9.79
N HIS A 54 21.02 -7.48 -8.46
CA HIS A 54 20.10 -6.59 -7.74
C HIS A 54 18.65 -6.66 -8.24
N THR A 55 18.22 -7.83 -8.72
CA THR A 55 16.84 -8.11 -9.12
C THR A 55 16.02 -8.71 -8.00
N ASP A 56 16.66 -9.40 -7.05
CA ASP A 56 15.93 -10.02 -5.95
C ASP A 56 15.65 -9.00 -4.84
N CYS A 57 14.39 -8.93 -4.40
CA CYS A 57 13.98 -8.05 -3.32
C CYS A 57 13.85 -8.80 -1.99
N LEU A 58 14.30 -8.17 -0.91
CA LEU A 58 14.11 -8.64 0.46
C LEU A 58 12.98 -7.88 1.17
N THR A 59 12.86 -6.58 0.91
CA THR A 59 11.82 -5.72 1.50
C THR A 59 11.22 -4.80 0.44
N CYS A 60 9.90 -4.84 0.32
CA CYS A 60 9.17 -4.01 -0.62
C CYS A 60 8.79 -2.66 0.00
N THR A 61 8.63 -1.64 -0.84
CA THR A 61 8.12 -0.34 -0.41
C THR A 61 6.72 -0.46 0.19
N PRO A 62 6.30 0.45 1.09
CA PRO A 62 4.95 0.43 1.66
C PRO A 62 3.86 0.32 0.58
N GLY A 63 2.87 -0.54 0.80
CA GLY A 63 1.82 -0.84 -0.19
C GLY A 63 2.15 -1.99 -1.15
N TYR A 64 3.33 -2.61 -1.03
CA TYR A 64 3.74 -3.80 -1.77
C TYR A 64 4.08 -4.96 -0.83
N VAL A 65 3.88 -6.17 -1.31
CA VAL A 65 4.20 -7.44 -0.64
C VAL A 65 5.20 -8.22 -1.45
N LEU A 66 6.07 -8.94 -0.75
CA LEU A 66 7.07 -9.80 -1.38
C LEU A 66 6.38 -11.05 -1.95
N ASN A 67 6.54 -11.27 -3.25
CA ASN A 67 6.08 -12.47 -3.94
C ASN A 67 7.13 -13.60 -3.84
N THR A 68 6.72 -14.83 -4.17
CA THR A 68 7.58 -16.03 -4.18
C THR A 68 8.81 -15.84 -5.06
N ASP A 69 8.67 -15.12 -6.18
CA ASP A 69 9.74 -14.85 -7.15
C ASP A 69 10.65 -13.68 -6.71
N LYS A 70 10.65 -13.30 -5.43
CA LYS A 70 11.43 -12.17 -4.88
C LYS A 70 11.14 -10.81 -5.51
N SER A 71 10.02 -10.70 -6.23
CA SER A 71 9.49 -9.46 -6.78
C SER A 71 8.47 -8.82 -5.85
N CYS A 72 8.31 -7.51 -5.94
CA CYS A 72 7.32 -6.77 -5.16
C CYS A 72 6.02 -6.65 -5.94
N MET A 73 4.94 -7.20 -5.40
CA MET A 73 3.60 -7.09 -5.96
C MET A 73 2.74 -6.16 -5.10
N PRO A 74 1.76 -5.45 -5.68
CA PRO A 74 0.87 -4.59 -4.91
C PRO A 74 0.16 -5.38 -3.80
N SER A 75 0.12 -4.80 -2.60
CA SER A 75 -0.59 -5.38 -1.47
C SER A 75 -2.09 -5.26 -1.69
N CYS A 76 -2.78 -6.39 -1.88
CA CYS A 76 -4.23 -6.42 -1.89
C CYS A 76 -4.79 -6.55 -0.47
N THR A 77 -4.60 -5.51 0.35
CA THR A 77 -5.15 -5.48 1.72
C THR A 77 -6.56 -4.92 1.80
N ILE A 78 -7.08 -4.35 0.70
CA ILE A 78 -8.42 -3.78 0.66
C ILE A 78 -9.46 -4.90 0.76
N THR A 79 -10.26 -4.87 1.80
CA THR A 79 -11.35 -5.82 2.03
C THR A 79 -12.34 -5.80 0.86
N ASN A 80 -12.75 -6.98 0.40
CA ASN A 80 -13.67 -7.15 -0.75
C ASN A 80 -13.11 -6.63 -2.09
N CYS A 81 -11.79 -6.54 -2.23
CA CYS A 81 -11.14 -6.25 -3.50
C CYS A 81 -10.77 -7.55 -4.25
N VAL A 82 -11.16 -7.64 -5.52
CA VAL A 82 -10.86 -8.77 -6.42
C VAL A 82 -9.59 -8.51 -7.23
N THR A 83 -9.41 -7.28 -7.73
CA THR A 83 -8.19 -6.88 -8.44
C THR A 83 -7.68 -5.56 -7.89
N CYS A 84 -6.38 -5.49 -7.64
CA CYS A 84 -5.73 -4.27 -7.16
C CYS A 84 -4.97 -3.57 -8.27
N SER A 85 -4.80 -2.27 -8.11
CA SER A 85 -4.00 -1.45 -9.00
C SER A 85 -2.53 -1.83 -8.89
N PHE A 86 -1.90 -2.03 -10.05
CA PHE A 86 -0.46 -2.26 -10.14
C PHE A 86 0.38 -1.01 -9.89
N SER A 87 -0.26 0.16 -9.78
CA SER A 87 0.40 1.46 -9.66
C SER A 87 0.84 1.80 -8.23
N GLY A 88 0.68 0.89 -7.25
CA GLY A 88 1.26 1.06 -5.91
C GLY A 88 0.50 1.93 -4.94
N ASN A 89 -0.58 2.56 -5.38
CA ASN A 89 -1.43 3.38 -4.52
C ASN A 89 -2.30 2.56 -3.55
N ASN A 90 -2.08 1.25 -3.44
CA ASN A 90 -2.90 0.32 -2.64
C ASN A 90 -4.40 0.56 -2.88
N ALA A 91 -4.79 0.68 -4.16
CA ALA A 91 -6.13 0.99 -4.60
C ALA A 91 -6.75 -0.22 -5.31
N CYS A 92 -8.03 -0.48 -5.07
CA CYS A 92 -8.77 -1.51 -5.76
C CYS A 92 -9.16 -1.05 -7.17
N GLN A 93 -9.09 -1.97 -8.13
CA GLN A 93 -9.58 -1.79 -9.50
C GLN A 93 -10.95 -2.44 -9.68
N GLN A 94 -11.20 -3.58 -9.01
CA GLN A 94 -12.47 -4.28 -9.08
C GLN A 94 -12.86 -4.83 -7.71
N CYS A 95 -14.04 -4.44 -7.25
CA CYS A 95 -14.62 -4.96 -6.01
C CYS A 95 -15.35 -6.29 -6.22
N ALA A 96 -15.51 -7.05 -5.14
CA ALA A 96 -16.31 -8.27 -5.12
C ALA A 96 -17.78 -7.96 -5.44
N PRO A 97 -18.55 -8.95 -5.94
CA PRO A 97 -19.99 -8.77 -6.15
C PRO A 97 -20.69 -8.25 -4.89
N GLY A 98 -21.55 -7.25 -5.03
CA GLY A 98 -22.21 -6.57 -3.90
C GLY A 98 -21.40 -5.44 -3.26
N TYR A 99 -20.25 -5.06 -3.84
CA TYR A 99 -19.44 -3.92 -3.41
C TYR A 99 -19.16 -2.97 -4.57
N LEU A 100 -19.18 -1.66 -4.29
CA LEU A 100 -18.87 -0.58 -5.23
C LEU A 100 -17.49 0.00 -4.94
N LEU A 101 -16.77 0.33 -6.02
CA LEU A 101 -15.48 1.00 -5.97
C LEU A 101 -15.69 2.49 -5.66
N THR A 102 -14.97 3.00 -4.65
CA THR A 102 -14.95 4.42 -4.30
C THR A 102 -13.87 5.18 -5.06
N ALA A 103 -13.97 6.52 -5.11
CA ALA A 103 -12.94 7.37 -5.68
C ALA A 103 -11.57 7.25 -4.96
N SER A 104 -11.57 6.82 -3.70
CA SER A 104 -10.36 6.56 -2.91
C SER A 104 -9.77 5.17 -3.17
N GLY A 105 -10.34 4.38 -4.09
CA GLY A 105 -9.87 3.03 -4.39
C GLY A 105 -10.26 1.97 -3.37
N THR A 106 -11.29 2.20 -2.56
CA THR A 106 -11.79 1.21 -1.57
C THR A 106 -13.09 0.57 -2.04
N CYS A 107 -13.42 -0.60 -1.48
CA CYS A 107 -14.67 -1.30 -1.78
C CYS A 107 -15.67 -1.13 -0.63
N MET A 108 -16.79 -0.47 -0.91
CA MET A 108 -17.88 -0.30 0.05
C MET A 108 -19.09 -1.14 -0.38
N PRO A 109 -19.86 -1.72 0.56
CA PRO A 109 -21.05 -2.49 0.19
C PRO A 109 -21.97 -1.62 -0.66
N SER A 110 -22.42 -2.15 -1.80
CA SER A 110 -23.48 -1.50 -2.57
C SER A 110 -24.67 -1.44 -1.63
N ARG A 111 -25.07 -0.24 -1.21
CA ARG A 111 -26.40 -0.07 -0.64
C ARG A 111 -27.39 -0.17 -1.80
N ASP A 112 -27.45 -1.34 -2.41
CA ASP A 112 -28.68 -1.75 -3.04
C ASP A 112 -29.65 -1.94 -1.90
N THR A 113 -30.47 -0.92 -1.70
CA THR A 113 -31.83 -1.04 -1.21
C THR A 113 -32.64 -1.98 -2.12
N ALA A 114 -32.13 -3.20 -2.32
CA ALA A 114 -32.84 -4.37 -2.83
C ALA A 114 -33.46 -5.17 -1.66
N SER A 115 -33.45 -4.60 -0.45
CA SER A 115 -34.41 -4.87 0.61
C SER A 115 -35.23 -3.58 0.74
N THR A 116 -36.40 -3.41 0.13
CA THR A 116 -37.50 -4.34 -0.07
C THR A 116 -38.15 -4.12 -1.44
N VAL A 117 -37.93 -5.02 -2.40
CA VAL A 117 -39.08 -5.52 -3.18
C VAL A 117 -39.50 -6.84 -2.53
N ALA A 118 -39.73 -6.78 -1.20
CA ALA A 118 -40.67 -7.71 -0.60
C ALA A 118 -42.01 -7.29 -1.16
N SER A 119 -42.46 -7.98 -2.21
CA SER A 119 -43.86 -8.26 -2.49
C SER A 119 -44.87 -7.23 -1.94
N VAL A 120 -44.91 -6.01 -2.48
CA VAL A 120 -46.12 -5.17 -2.40
C VAL A 120 -46.73 -5.04 -3.79
N VAL A 121 -46.85 -6.18 -4.46
CA VAL A 121 -47.94 -6.43 -5.42
C VAL A 121 -48.50 -7.81 -5.13
N VAL A 122 -48.85 -8.05 -3.87
CA VAL A 122 -49.93 -8.98 -3.54
C VAL A 122 -50.91 -8.24 -2.63
N ALA A 123 -52.11 -8.03 -3.17
CA ALA A 123 -53.35 -7.70 -2.49
C ALA A 123 -53.47 -6.32 -1.80
N SER A 124 -53.76 -5.29 -2.61
CA SER A 124 -54.78 -4.30 -2.22
C SER A 124 -56.00 -4.43 -3.14
N THR A 125 -56.51 -5.65 -3.25
CA THR A 125 -57.94 -5.87 -3.53
C THR A 125 -58.68 -5.77 -2.20
N ILE A 126 -59.78 -5.00 -2.16
CA ILE A 126 -60.60 -4.60 -1.00
C ILE A 126 -60.04 -3.31 -0.39
N VAL A 127 -60.51 -2.11 -0.74
CA VAL A 127 -61.87 -1.60 -0.45
C VAL A 127 -62.38 -0.69 -1.58
N VAL A 128 -63.19 -1.23 -2.51
CA VAL A 128 -64.31 -0.47 -3.11
C VAL A 128 -65.47 -1.45 -3.34
N ALA A 129 -66.03 -1.95 -2.23
CA ALA A 129 -67.37 -2.53 -2.24
C ALA A 129 -68.25 -1.60 -1.40
N SER A 130 -68.71 -0.51 -2.01
CA SER A 130 -69.93 0.23 -1.65
C SER A 130 -69.98 1.60 -2.34
N VAL A 131 -70.32 1.63 -3.63
CA VAL A 131 -71.16 2.67 -4.26
C VAL A 131 -71.40 2.32 -5.74
N PHE A 132 -72.07 1.20 -5.99
CA PHE A 132 -72.85 1.01 -7.23
C PHE A 132 -74.23 0.49 -6.82
N ALA A 133 -74.92 1.34 -6.08
CA ALA A 133 -76.37 1.36 -6.03
C ALA A 133 -76.76 2.84 -6.04
N PHE A 134 -77.74 3.17 -6.88
CA PHE A 134 -78.43 4.45 -7.07
C PHE A 134 -78.00 5.33 -8.28
N ALA A 135 -79.00 5.50 -9.18
CA ALA A 135 -79.16 6.48 -10.28
C ALA A 135 -78.40 6.14 -11.58
N VAL A 136 -79.00 5.98 -12.77
CA VAL A 136 -80.32 6.31 -13.37
C VAL A 136 -80.70 5.20 -14.36
#